data_AF-A0A3M1XC91-F1
#
_entry.id   AF-A0A3M1XC91-F1
#
_cell.length_a   1.000
_cell.length_b   1.000
_cell.length_c   1.000
_cell.angle_alpha   90.00
_cell.angle_beta   90.00
_cell.angle_gamma   90.00
#
_symmetry.space_group_name_H-M   'P 1'
#
loop_
_entity.id
_entity.type
_entity.pdbx_description
1 polymer ?
#
loop_
_entity_poly.entity_id
_entity_poly.type
_entity_poly.pdbx_seq_one_letter_code
_entity_poly.pdbx_strand_id
1 'polypeptide(L)'
;MFAQYSDEPVYNVKAVSHQTGVGAATLRAWERRYGVPSPPRTDSGYRLYSARDIAIIRWLKSQIENGMSISQAVHLLHSLEAQSTDGRAGEPMTRLPSPDAPASYQRLQDEILAGAAEFDEARVESVLAEAFSLFPVEDVCLHLIQPTLVTLGEQWHRGEINISVEHFVTNIMRRKLSALMSASPPASRAGRIVSGCAPGEYHELGILMISLFLRRRGYEVVYLGQNIAAARFQEMLMKVQPNLLMLSASGLIAAANLLEVVEGLRHHSAQFGTTIAFGGRLFNQVPPLRRRVPGVYVGKDAQVATRRAVELIADPSAAMALPTNYTPVDAETLEALAVLRRHRAEIIAVATRVIQNDVEQELEPPLLDANETLLQIVESALRFGEPAILGDRANWLWDALPPDGISSVQLQRVAQALAEGAETVLYSPQLDRLQPYFQALQGAFD
;
A
#
# COMPACT_ATOMS: atom_id res chain seq x y z
N MET A 1 12.87 -30.79 -3.82
CA MET A 1 13.89 -30.07 -4.62
C MET A 1 15.33 -30.44 -4.25
N PHE A 2 15.70 -30.56 -2.98
CA PHE A 2 17.08 -30.83 -2.56
C PHE A 2 17.36 -32.27 -2.10
N ALA A 3 16.38 -33.18 -2.25
CA ALA A 3 16.45 -34.57 -1.79
C ALA A 3 17.56 -35.42 -2.46
N GLN A 4 18.10 -34.96 -3.59
CA GLN A 4 19.21 -35.62 -4.29
C GLN A 4 20.60 -35.31 -3.69
N TYR A 5 20.70 -34.37 -2.75
CA TYR A 5 21.96 -33.97 -2.13
C TYR A 5 22.11 -34.63 -0.76
N SER A 6 23.31 -35.10 -0.44
CA SER A 6 23.61 -35.73 0.86
C SER A 6 23.46 -34.74 2.03
N ASP A 7 22.83 -35.23 3.10
CA ASP A 7 22.72 -34.55 4.41
C ASP A 7 23.95 -34.75 5.30
N GLU A 8 24.96 -35.50 4.85
CA GLU A 8 26.17 -35.76 5.63
C GLU A 8 27.00 -34.47 5.82
N PRO A 9 27.26 -34.04 7.07
CA PRO A 9 27.92 -32.76 7.37
C PRO A 9 29.45 -32.90 7.28
N VAL A 10 30.01 -32.64 6.10
CA VAL A 10 31.46 -32.84 5.81
C VAL A 10 32.20 -31.52 5.59
N TYR A 11 31.51 -30.43 5.22
CA TYR A 11 32.14 -29.20 4.75
C TYR A 11 32.27 -28.15 5.85
N ASN A 12 33.46 -27.61 6.05
CA ASN A 12 33.64 -26.46 6.94
C ASN A 12 33.19 -25.15 6.28
N VAL A 13 32.96 -24.11 7.08
CA VAL A 13 32.49 -22.80 6.60
C VAL A 13 33.38 -22.16 5.53
N LYS A 14 34.71 -22.42 5.55
CA LYS A 14 35.65 -21.89 4.56
C LYS A 14 35.44 -22.56 3.19
N ALA A 15 35.24 -23.87 3.17
CA ALA A 15 34.91 -24.62 1.96
C ALA A 15 33.56 -24.19 1.38
N VAL A 16 32.54 -24.03 2.24
CA VAL A 16 31.20 -23.58 1.80
C VAL A 16 31.23 -22.17 1.23
N SER A 17 31.93 -21.23 1.89
CA SER A 17 32.08 -19.87 1.35
C SER A 17 32.78 -19.84 0.00
N HIS A 18 33.82 -20.65 -0.20
CA HIS A 18 34.49 -20.77 -1.49
C HIS A 18 33.58 -21.36 -2.58
N GLN A 19 32.77 -22.36 -2.24
CA GLN A 19 31.91 -23.06 -3.20
C GLN A 19 30.59 -22.35 -3.55
N THR A 20 30.11 -21.46 -2.69
CA THR A 20 28.84 -20.73 -2.86
C THR A 20 29.05 -19.26 -3.21
N GLY A 21 30.23 -18.72 -2.90
CA GLY A 21 30.51 -17.29 -2.97
C GLY A 21 29.77 -16.47 -1.91
N VAL A 22 29.17 -17.10 -0.89
CA VAL A 22 28.52 -16.42 0.25
C VAL A 22 29.47 -16.41 1.43
N GLY A 23 29.79 -15.22 1.94
CA GLY A 23 30.74 -15.04 3.05
C GLY A 23 30.26 -15.66 4.36
N ALA A 24 31.19 -16.15 5.19
CA ALA A 24 30.90 -16.81 6.46
C ALA A 24 30.06 -15.95 7.43
N ALA A 25 30.25 -14.63 7.44
CA ALA A 25 29.44 -13.71 8.25
C ALA A 25 27.98 -13.67 7.78
N THR A 26 27.76 -13.72 6.46
CA THR A 26 26.43 -13.76 5.84
C THR A 26 25.73 -15.08 6.14
N LEU A 27 26.43 -16.22 6.03
CA LEU A 27 25.89 -17.53 6.40
C LEU A 27 25.45 -17.59 7.87
N ARG A 28 26.26 -17.05 8.78
CA ARG A 28 25.91 -16.94 10.21
C ARG A 28 24.73 -16.00 10.45
N ALA A 29 24.64 -14.92 9.66
CA ALA A 29 23.52 -14.00 9.74
C ALA A 29 22.23 -14.66 9.25
N TRP A 30 22.28 -15.48 8.19
CA TRP A 30 21.12 -16.20 7.69
C TRP A 30 20.66 -17.30 8.64
N GLU A 31 21.58 -18.10 9.17
CA GLU A 31 21.28 -19.10 10.22
C GLU A 31 20.63 -18.44 11.44
N ARG A 32 21.20 -17.33 11.94
CA ARG A 32 20.69 -16.65 13.14
C ARG A 32 19.33 -15.96 12.91
N ARG A 33 19.09 -15.40 11.73
CA ARG A 33 17.89 -14.58 11.44
C ARG A 33 16.75 -15.37 10.83
N TYR A 34 17.06 -16.40 10.06
CA TYR A 34 16.09 -17.14 9.24
C TYR A 34 16.16 -18.64 9.47
N GLY A 35 17.07 -19.13 10.31
CA GLY A 35 17.20 -20.56 10.62
C GLY A 35 17.78 -21.40 9.47
N VAL A 36 18.31 -20.77 8.41
CA VAL A 36 18.73 -21.48 7.19
C VAL A 36 20.10 -21.00 6.68
N PRO A 37 21.03 -21.91 6.31
CA PRO A 37 21.01 -23.34 6.68
C PRO A 37 21.26 -23.52 8.18
N SER A 38 20.86 -24.68 8.73
CA SER A 38 21.02 -25.04 10.15
C SER A 38 21.98 -26.22 10.33
N PRO A 39 23.30 -26.02 10.08
CA PRO A 39 24.28 -27.11 10.15
C PRO A 39 24.48 -27.60 11.60
N PRO A 40 24.67 -28.92 11.80
CA PRO A 40 25.06 -29.44 13.11
C PRO A 40 26.43 -28.91 13.56
N ARG A 41 26.63 -28.88 14.87
CA ARG A 41 27.93 -28.56 15.49
C ARG A 41 28.68 -29.85 15.84
N THR A 42 29.99 -29.86 15.61
CA THR A 42 30.88 -30.90 16.13
C THR A 42 30.99 -30.82 17.65
N ASP A 43 31.50 -31.87 18.28
CA ASP A 43 31.83 -31.88 19.72
C ASP A 43 32.83 -30.77 20.11
N SER A 44 33.61 -30.29 19.14
CA SER A 44 34.53 -29.17 19.24
C SER A 44 33.90 -27.78 18.95
N GLY A 45 32.59 -27.73 18.70
CA GLY A 45 31.80 -26.50 18.55
C GLY A 45 31.78 -25.86 17.16
N TYR A 46 32.38 -26.49 16.14
CA TYR A 46 32.43 -25.96 14.77
C TYR A 46 31.21 -26.42 13.94
N ARG A 47 30.76 -25.58 13.02
CA ARG A 47 29.67 -25.92 12.09
C ARG A 47 30.20 -26.73 10.92
N LEU A 48 29.56 -27.86 10.65
CA LEU A 48 29.79 -28.66 9.46
C LEU A 48 28.52 -28.68 8.61
N TYR A 49 28.68 -28.28 7.36
CA TYR A 49 27.60 -28.15 6.38
C TYR A 49 27.57 -29.38 5.49
N SER A 50 26.37 -29.76 5.06
CA SER A 50 26.15 -30.86 4.14
C SER A 50 26.18 -30.43 2.68
N ALA A 51 26.15 -31.38 1.75
CA ALA A 51 25.98 -31.08 0.33
C ALA A 51 24.59 -30.45 0.07
N ARG A 52 23.58 -30.83 0.85
CA ARG A 52 22.24 -30.22 0.82
C ARG A 52 22.28 -28.76 1.25
N ASP A 53 22.99 -28.43 2.33
CA ASP A 53 23.15 -27.03 2.78
C ASP A 53 23.78 -26.16 1.69
N ILE A 54 24.81 -26.67 1.01
CA ILE A 54 25.46 -25.96 -0.10
C ILE A 54 24.48 -25.71 -1.25
N ALA A 55 23.63 -26.69 -1.58
CA ALA A 55 22.62 -26.54 -2.61
C ALA A 55 21.56 -25.49 -2.23
N ILE A 56 21.10 -25.48 -0.97
CA ILE A 56 20.17 -24.49 -0.43
C ILE A 56 20.78 -23.09 -0.48
N ILE A 57 22.04 -22.92 -0.03
CA ILE A 57 22.73 -21.63 -0.07
C ILE A 57 22.83 -21.10 -1.51
N ARG A 58 23.18 -21.95 -2.48
CA ARG A 58 23.27 -21.55 -3.89
C ARG A 58 21.92 -21.12 -4.44
N TRP A 59 20.86 -21.85 -4.09
CA TRP A 59 19.52 -21.52 -4.52
C TRP A 59 19.04 -20.19 -3.90
N LEU A 60 19.24 -19.98 -2.60
CA LEU A 60 18.91 -18.72 -1.92
C LEU A 60 19.66 -17.53 -2.53
N LYS A 61 20.96 -17.70 -2.80
CA LYS A 61 21.76 -16.68 -3.48
C LYS A 61 21.19 -16.34 -4.85
N SER A 62 20.81 -17.34 -5.64
CA SER A 62 20.20 -17.13 -6.95
C SER A 62 18.87 -16.38 -6.87
N GLN A 63 18.01 -16.68 -5.88
CA GLN A 63 16.76 -15.94 -5.69
C GLN A 63 17.00 -14.46 -5.31
N ILE A 64 18.03 -14.19 -4.51
CA ILE A 64 18.42 -12.82 -4.13
C ILE A 64 18.95 -12.06 -5.33
N GLU A 65 19.78 -12.69 -6.16
CA GLU A 65 20.28 -12.10 -7.41
C GLU A 65 19.14 -11.80 -8.40
N ASN A 66 18.05 -12.57 -8.36
CA ASN A 66 16.83 -12.33 -9.12
C ASN A 66 15.88 -11.28 -8.48
N GLY A 67 16.34 -10.55 -7.46
CA GLY A 67 15.63 -9.40 -6.88
C GLY A 67 14.73 -9.72 -5.67
N MET A 68 14.70 -10.96 -5.17
CA MET A 68 14.01 -11.28 -3.93
C MET A 68 14.83 -10.84 -2.70
N SER A 69 14.16 -10.47 -1.62
CA SER A 69 14.83 -10.38 -0.32
C SER A 69 15.15 -11.77 0.23
N ILE A 70 16.18 -11.90 1.06
CA ILE A 70 16.52 -13.18 1.73
C ILE A 70 15.33 -13.75 2.51
N SER A 71 14.49 -12.90 3.13
CA SER A 71 13.29 -13.35 3.85
C SER A 71 12.27 -13.99 2.92
N GLN A 72 12.00 -13.39 1.75
CA GLN A 72 11.10 -13.96 0.74
C GLN A 72 11.66 -15.26 0.16
N ALA A 73 12.97 -15.30 -0.13
CA ALA A 73 13.62 -16.50 -0.65
C ALA A 73 13.53 -17.67 0.35
N VAL A 74 13.72 -17.41 1.65
CA VAL A 74 13.54 -18.43 2.70
C VAL A 74 12.07 -18.86 2.84
N HIS A 75 11.11 -17.93 2.74
CA HIS A 75 9.69 -18.28 2.75
C HIS A 75 9.32 -19.20 1.57
N LEU A 76 9.83 -18.89 0.37
CA LEU A 76 9.64 -19.70 -0.82
C LEU A 76 10.30 -21.08 -0.66
N LEU A 77 11.50 -21.15 -0.08
CA LEU A 77 12.18 -22.42 0.22
C LEU A 77 11.28 -23.35 1.06
N HIS A 78 10.72 -22.84 2.15
CA HIS A 78 9.86 -23.63 3.03
C HIS A 78 8.54 -24.04 2.34
N SER A 79 7.96 -23.17 1.51
CA SER A 79 6.77 -23.53 0.74
C SER A 79 7.03 -24.67 -0.25
N LEU A 80 8.19 -24.68 -0.90
CA LEU A 80 8.60 -25.73 -1.84
C LEU A 80 8.97 -27.04 -1.12
N GLU A 81 9.51 -26.95 0.09
CA GLU A 81 9.78 -28.14 0.92
C GLU A 81 8.47 -28.77 1.41
N ALA A 82 7.50 -27.97 1.87
CA ALA A 82 6.18 -28.42 2.29
C ALA A 82 5.41 -29.12 1.15
N GLN A 83 5.47 -28.57 -0.07
CA GLN A 83 4.87 -29.17 -1.26
C GLN A 83 5.57 -30.48 -1.69
N SER A 84 6.85 -30.66 -1.36
CA SER A 84 7.60 -31.88 -1.69
C SER A 84 7.39 -33.02 -0.70
N THR A 85 6.87 -32.73 0.51
CA THR A 85 6.52 -33.73 1.53
C THR A 85 5.08 -34.23 1.45
N ASP A 86 4.17 -33.49 0.80
CA ASP A 86 2.75 -33.87 0.65
C ASP A 86 2.48 -34.59 -0.67
N GLY A 87 2.94 -35.84 -0.74
CA GLY A 87 2.62 -36.80 -1.80
C GLY A 87 1.47 -37.76 -1.47
N ARG A 88 0.57 -37.41 -0.54
CA ARG A 88 -0.63 -38.24 -0.24
C ARG A 88 -1.85 -37.37 0.00
N ALA A 89 -2.81 -37.49 -0.92
CA ALA A 89 -4.15 -36.97 -0.81
C ALA A 89 -4.85 -37.52 0.45
N GLY A 90 -5.38 -36.63 1.28
CA GLY A 90 -6.21 -36.90 2.44
C GLY A 90 -6.63 -35.57 3.08
N GLU A 91 -7.93 -35.39 3.23
CA GLU A 91 -8.70 -34.20 3.62
C GLU A 91 -8.09 -33.26 4.71
N PRO A 92 -8.42 -31.95 4.69
CA PRO A 92 -7.87 -30.98 5.63
C PRO A 92 -8.51 -31.13 7.01
N MET A 93 -7.82 -31.84 7.90
CA MET A 93 -8.06 -31.74 9.34
C MET A 93 -7.23 -30.60 9.92
N THR A 94 -7.92 -29.66 10.55
CA THR A 94 -7.45 -28.52 11.35
C THR A 94 -6.28 -28.92 12.26
N ARG A 95 -5.04 -28.59 11.87
CA ARG A 95 -3.90 -28.62 12.80
C ARG A 95 -3.94 -27.34 13.63
N LEU A 96 -4.32 -27.48 14.89
CA LEU A 96 -4.03 -26.46 15.91
C LEU A 96 -2.50 -26.25 15.98
N PRO A 97 -1.99 -25.01 16.08
CA PRO A 97 -0.56 -24.75 16.20
C PRO A 97 0.00 -25.37 17.49
N SER A 98 1.16 -26.02 17.40
CA SER A 98 1.88 -26.50 18.58
C SER A 98 2.42 -25.31 19.40
N PRO A 99 2.30 -25.34 20.74
CA PRO A 99 2.69 -24.23 21.63
C PRO A 99 4.21 -23.96 21.70
N ASP A 100 5.05 -24.83 21.12
CA ASP A 100 6.53 -24.75 21.18
C ASP A 100 7.20 -24.17 19.92
N ALA A 101 6.44 -23.70 18.92
CA ALA A 101 7.02 -23.03 17.76
C ALA A 101 7.51 -21.62 18.15
N PRO A 102 8.72 -21.17 17.71
CA PRO A 102 9.16 -19.80 17.97
C PRO A 102 8.11 -18.81 17.48
N ALA A 103 7.78 -17.80 18.28
CA ALA A 103 6.82 -16.76 17.88
C ALA A 103 7.21 -16.19 16.51
N SER A 104 6.37 -16.43 15.51
CA SER A 104 6.53 -15.95 14.16
C SER A 104 5.45 -14.91 13.88
N TYR A 105 5.72 -13.99 12.95
CA TYR A 105 4.70 -13.03 12.51
C TYR A 105 3.45 -13.73 11.97
N GLN A 106 3.61 -14.88 11.30
CA GLN A 106 2.48 -15.65 10.80
C GLN A 106 1.56 -16.13 11.92
N ARG A 107 2.10 -16.73 12.99
CA ARG A 107 1.29 -17.18 14.14
C ARG A 107 0.53 -15.99 14.76
N LEU A 108 1.22 -14.88 14.97
CA LEU A 108 0.61 -13.68 15.55
C LEU A 108 -0.48 -13.10 14.64
N GLN A 109 -0.27 -13.12 13.32
CA GLN A 109 -1.28 -12.69 12.35
C GLN A 109 -2.50 -13.61 12.40
N ASP A 110 -2.31 -14.92 12.39
CA ASP A 110 -3.39 -15.90 12.46
C ASP A 110 -4.22 -15.73 13.74
N GLU A 111 -3.56 -15.44 14.87
CA GLU A 111 -4.23 -15.17 16.15
C GLU A 111 -5.00 -13.84 16.17
N ILE A 112 -4.48 -12.79 15.52
CA ILE A 112 -5.23 -11.54 15.33
C ILE A 112 -6.46 -11.78 14.48
N LEU A 113 -6.34 -12.52 13.37
CA LEU A 113 -7.47 -12.83 12.48
C LEU A 113 -8.52 -13.68 13.20
N ALA A 114 -8.09 -14.64 14.03
CA ALA A 114 -9.02 -15.43 14.86
C ALA A 114 -9.72 -14.59 15.94
N GLY A 115 -9.02 -13.62 16.56
CA GLY A 115 -9.64 -12.67 17.48
C GLY A 115 -10.60 -11.70 16.77
N ALA A 116 -10.26 -11.31 15.54
CA ALA A 116 -11.10 -10.43 14.71
C ALA A 116 -12.44 -11.08 14.35
N ALA A 117 -12.43 -12.36 13.98
CA ALA A 117 -13.63 -13.11 13.60
C ALA A 117 -14.68 -13.16 14.73
N GLU A 118 -14.23 -13.17 15.99
CA GLU A 118 -15.08 -13.26 17.19
C GLU A 118 -15.26 -11.91 17.91
N PHE A 119 -14.78 -10.79 17.34
CA PHE A 119 -14.73 -9.48 18.01
C PHE A 119 -14.07 -9.50 19.40
N ASP A 120 -13.08 -10.37 19.61
CA ASP A 120 -12.35 -10.51 20.87
C ASP A 120 -11.23 -9.48 20.99
N GLU A 121 -11.57 -8.30 21.50
CA GLU A 121 -10.63 -7.17 21.64
C GLU A 121 -9.47 -7.54 22.56
N ALA A 122 -9.74 -8.29 23.64
CA ALA A 122 -8.74 -8.69 24.61
C ALA A 122 -7.68 -9.60 23.99
N ARG A 123 -8.08 -10.53 23.14
CA ARG A 123 -7.16 -11.39 22.38
C ARG A 123 -6.34 -10.60 21.37
N VAL A 124 -6.95 -9.72 20.58
CA VAL A 124 -6.19 -8.89 19.61
C VAL A 124 -5.19 -8.00 20.36
N GLU A 125 -5.58 -7.39 21.48
CA GLU A 125 -4.70 -6.57 22.31
C GLU A 125 -3.54 -7.36 22.91
N SER A 126 -3.79 -8.59 23.38
CA SER A 126 -2.74 -9.42 24.00
C SER A 126 -1.70 -9.86 22.97
N VAL A 127 -2.13 -10.23 21.76
CA VAL A 127 -1.25 -10.60 20.65
C VAL A 127 -0.40 -9.40 20.20
N LEU A 128 -1.00 -8.20 20.11
CA LEU A 128 -0.24 -6.99 19.81
C LEU A 128 0.77 -6.65 20.92
N ALA A 129 0.39 -6.80 22.20
CA ALA A 129 1.29 -6.59 23.32
C ALA A 129 2.46 -7.59 23.34
N GLU A 130 2.19 -8.86 23.02
CA GLU A 130 3.20 -9.88 22.82
C GLU A 130 4.16 -9.48 21.69
N ALA A 131 3.63 -9.11 20.52
CA ALA A 131 4.42 -8.71 19.36
C ALA A 131 5.36 -7.54 19.68
N PHE A 132 4.87 -6.48 20.33
CA PHE A 132 5.68 -5.32 20.73
C PHE A 132 6.69 -5.63 21.85
N SER A 133 6.49 -6.71 22.60
CA SER A 133 7.45 -7.19 23.61
C SER A 133 8.57 -8.02 22.99
N LEU A 134 8.29 -8.71 21.88
CA LEU A 134 9.23 -9.61 21.20
C LEU A 134 10.03 -8.93 20.09
N PHE A 135 9.44 -7.95 19.40
CA PHE A 135 10.01 -7.36 18.19
C PHE A 135 10.11 -5.83 18.26
N PRO A 136 11.04 -5.21 17.51
CA PRO A 136 11.07 -3.77 17.34
C PRO A 136 9.74 -3.22 16.81
N VAL A 137 9.35 -2.03 17.27
CA VAL A 137 8.10 -1.36 16.86
C VAL A 137 7.97 -1.27 15.34
N GLU A 138 9.06 -0.91 14.67
CA GLU A 138 9.14 -0.81 13.22
C GLU A 138 8.84 -2.16 12.53
N ASP A 139 9.37 -3.26 13.08
CA ASP A 139 9.19 -4.59 12.52
C ASP A 139 7.77 -5.10 12.75
N VAL A 140 7.18 -4.84 13.92
CA VAL A 140 5.74 -5.14 14.19
C VAL A 140 4.84 -4.39 13.20
N CYS A 141 5.14 -3.12 12.92
CA CYS A 141 4.34 -2.34 11.96
C CYS A 141 4.42 -2.92 10.54
N LEU A 142 5.62 -3.28 10.07
CA LEU A 142 5.86 -3.70 8.68
C LEU A 142 5.58 -5.17 8.41
N HIS A 143 5.75 -6.03 9.42
CA HIS A 143 5.69 -7.49 9.25
C HIS A 143 4.50 -8.15 9.94
N LEU A 144 3.77 -7.42 10.79
CA LEU A 144 2.52 -7.90 11.40
C LEU A 144 1.35 -7.00 11.02
N ILE A 145 1.35 -5.73 11.46
CA ILE A 145 0.21 -4.83 11.29
C ILE A 145 -0.11 -4.61 9.81
N GLN A 146 0.87 -4.20 9.00
CA GLN A 146 0.63 -3.94 7.58
C GLN A 146 0.12 -5.19 6.83
N PRO A 147 0.76 -6.39 6.94
CA PRO A 147 0.22 -7.60 6.35
C PRO A 147 -1.19 -7.94 6.83
N THR A 148 -1.49 -7.82 8.13
CA THR A 148 -2.85 -8.06 8.65
C THR A 148 -3.88 -7.13 8.03
N LEU A 149 -3.58 -5.83 7.89
CA LEU A 149 -4.49 -4.86 7.26
C LEU A 149 -4.73 -5.19 5.77
N VAL A 150 -3.69 -5.61 5.06
CA VAL A 150 -3.81 -6.05 3.66
C VAL A 150 -4.72 -7.27 3.57
N THR A 151 -4.48 -8.28 4.41
CA THR A 151 -5.32 -9.49 4.45
C THR A 151 -6.78 -9.17 4.78
N LEU A 152 -7.04 -8.32 5.79
CA LEU A 152 -8.40 -7.91 6.13
C LEU A 152 -9.07 -7.14 4.99
N GLY A 153 -8.35 -6.21 4.36
CA GLY A 153 -8.86 -5.47 3.20
C GLY A 153 -9.19 -6.39 2.02
N GLU A 154 -8.35 -7.38 1.73
CA GLU A 154 -8.59 -8.36 0.69
C GLU A 154 -9.76 -9.30 1.00
N GLN A 155 -9.89 -9.76 2.24
CA GLN A 155 -11.03 -10.59 2.68
C GLN A 155 -12.35 -9.81 2.62
N TRP A 156 -12.34 -8.54 3.05
CA TRP A 156 -13.49 -7.65 2.93
C TRP A 156 -13.88 -7.43 1.47
N HIS A 157 -12.90 -7.16 0.61
CA HIS A 157 -13.13 -6.95 -0.81
C HIS A 157 -13.70 -8.20 -1.50
N ARG A 158 -13.30 -9.41 -1.06
CA ARG A 158 -13.90 -10.68 -1.53
C ARG A 158 -15.25 -11.02 -0.88
N GLY A 159 -15.76 -10.17 0.01
CA GLY A 159 -17.01 -10.41 0.75
C GLY A 159 -16.93 -11.52 1.81
N GLU A 160 -15.72 -11.95 2.18
CA GLU A 160 -15.48 -13.01 3.17
C GLU A 160 -15.69 -12.50 4.62
N ILE A 161 -15.46 -11.21 4.84
CA ILE A 161 -15.69 -10.53 6.13
C ILE A 161 -16.48 -9.24 5.92
N ASN A 162 -17.24 -8.84 6.95
CA ASN A 162 -17.93 -7.55 6.96
C ASN A 162 -16.94 -6.40 7.24
N ILE A 163 -17.23 -5.21 6.73
CA ILE A 163 -16.46 -3.98 7.00
C ILE A 163 -16.28 -3.70 8.51
N SER A 164 -17.25 -4.13 9.33
CA SER A 164 -17.19 -4.00 10.79
C SER A 164 -15.98 -4.75 11.40
N VAL A 165 -15.58 -5.90 10.83
CA VAL A 165 -14.42 -6.68 11.29
C VAL A 165 -13.12 -5.95 10.95
N GLU A 166 -13.03 -5.40 9.74
CA GLU A 166 -11.89 -4.57 9.33
C GLU A 166 -11.76 -3.35 10.26
N HIS A 167 -12.85 -2.59 10.44
CA HIS A 167 -12.87 -1.41 11.30
C HIS A 167 -12.54 -1.74 12.76
N PHE A 168 -13.00 -2.88 13.27
CA PHE A 168 -12.70 -3.33 14.62
C PHE A 168 -11.19 -3.48 14.83
N VAL A 169 -10.50 -4.24 13.97
CA VAL A 169 -9.06 -4.47 14.09
C VAL A 169 -8.25 -3.19 13.81
N THR A 170 -8.62 -2.46 12.76
CA THR A 170 -7.97 -1.21 12.37
C THR A 170 -8.01 -0.18 13.50
N ASN A 171 -9.12 -0.06 14.23
CA ASN A 171 -9.23 0.85 15.37
C ASN A 171 -8.36 0.44 16.57
N ILE A 172 -8.26 -0.86 16.88
CA ILE A 172 -7.38 -1.36 17.95
C ILE A 172 -5.92 -1.02 17.61
N MET A 173 -5.50 -1.33 16.38
CA MET A 173 -4.14 -1.04 15.89
C MET A 173 -3.86 0.46 15.92
N ARG A 174 -4.80 1.29 15.45
CA ARG A 174 -4.70 2.76 15.51
C ARG A 174 -4.46 3.25 16.93
N ARG A 175 -5.24 2.76 17.90
CA ARG A 175 -5.13 3.17 19.31
C ARG A 175 -3.74 2.83 19.86
N LYS A 176 -3.20 1.63 19.57
CA LYS A 176 -1.84 1.25 19.99
C LYS A 176 -0.76 2.13 19.35
N LEU A 177 -0.82 2.39 18.05
CA LEU A 177 0.15 3.26 17.37
C LEU A 177 0.12 4.70 17.89
N SER A 178 -1.07 5.25 18.12
CA SER A 178 -1.23 6.58 18.73
C SER A 178 -0.68 6.63 20.16
N ALA A 179 -0.88 5.59 20.97
CA ALA A 179 -0.29 5.51 22.30
C ALA A 179 1.24 5.49 22.26
N LEU A 180 1.84 4.72 21.35
CA LEU A 180 3.30 4.70 21.13
C LEU A 180 3.82 6.05 20.62
N MET A 181 3.05 6.75 19.79
CA MET A 181 3.41 8.07 19.28
C MET A 181 3.42 9.11 20.40
N SER A 182 2.42 9.08 21.30
CA SER A 182 2.33 9.93 22.49
C SER A 182 3.42 9.63 23.52
N ALA A 183 3.79 8.36 23.68
CA ALA A 183 4.87 7.93 24.58
C ALA A 183 6.28 8.18 24.01
N SER A 184 6.40 8.60 22.74
CA SER A 184 7.68 8.88 22.12
C SER A 184 8.35 10.12 22.74
N PRO A 185 9.69 10.13 22.89
CA PRO A 185 10.41 11.25 23.49
C PRO A 185 10.09 12.61 22.82
N PRO A 186 10.30 13.73 23.54
CA PRO A 186 10.29 15.06 22.93
C PRO A 186 11.23 15.14 21.73
N ALA A 187 10.92 16.05 20.80
CA ALA A 187 11.76 16.26 19.63
C ALA A 187 13.17 16.69 20.06
N SER A 188 14.19 16.04 19.50
CA SER A 188 15.61 16.28 19.75
C SER A 188 16.38 16.67 18.49
N ARG A 189 15.72 16.63 17.33
CA ARG A 189 16.27 17.02 16.03
C ARG A 189 15.54 18.25 15.49
N ALA A 190 16.28 19.09 14.77
CA ALA A 190 15.69 20.15 13.98
C ALA A 190 14.90 19.58 12.80
N GLY A 191 13.89 20.33 12.36
CA GLY A 191 12.99 19.92 11.28
C GLY A 191 11.59 19.61 11.80
N ARG A 192 10.63 20.41 11.34
CA ARG A 192 9.21 20.22 11.62
C ARG A 192 8.54 19.55 10.43
N ILE A 193 7.80 18.48 10.71
CA ILE A 193 7.10 17.67 9.72
C ILE A 193 5.59 17.80 9.96
N VAL A 194 4.82 18.00 8.91
CA VAL A 194 3.37 17.83 8.93
C VAL A 194 3.04 16.60 8.11
N SER A 195 2.20 15.71 8.63
CA SER A 195 1.79 14.49 7.95
C SER A 195 0.28 14.28 8.04
N GLY A 196 -0.32 13.75 6.97
CA GLY A 196 -1.74 13.42 6.97
C GLY A 196 -2.22 12.88 5.63
N CYS A 197 -3.50 12.52 5.57
CA CYS A 197 -4.10 12.02 4.34
C CYS A 197 -4.68 13.16 3.50
N ALA A 198 -4.64 12.97 2.17
CA ALA A 198 -5.27 13.89 1.22
C ALA A 198 -6.81 13.96 1.39
N PRO A 199 -7.48 14.96 0.78
CA PRO A 199 -8.94 15.02 0.78
C PRO A 199 -9.56 13.74 0.21
N GLY A 200 -10.53 13.17 0.91
CA GLY A 200 -11.18 11.90 0.55
C GLY A 200 -10.40 10.65 0.94
N GLU A 201 -9.22 10.76 1.57
CA GLU A 201 -8.43 9.61 2.00
C GLU A 201 -8.66 9.25 3.47
N TYR A 202 -9.12 8.03 3.73
CA TYR A 202 -9.44 7.51 5.05
C TYR A 202 -8.45 6.43 5.56
N HIS A 203 -7.56 5.91 4.71
CA HIS A 203 -6.59 4.90 5.10
C HIS A 203 -5.37 5.53 5.79
N GLU A 204 -5.52 5.91 7.06
CA GLU A 204 -4.52 6.70 7.79
C GLU A 204 -3.36 5.90 8.43
N LEU A 205 -3.50 4.59 8.59
CA LEU A 205 -2.53 3.79 9.34
C LEU A 205 -1.12 3.84 8.74
N GLY A 206 -0.98 3.87 7.41
CA GLY A 206 0.33 3.97 6.76
C GLY A 206 1.05 5.27 7.10
N ILE A 207 0.36 6.41 7.06
CA ILE A 207 0.95 7.71 7.38
C ILE A 207 1.14 7.89 8.90
N LEU A 208 0.30 7.26 9.72
CA LEU A 208 0.49 7.17 11.17
C LEU A 208 1.76 6.40 11.55
N MET A 209 2.04 5.26 10.90
CA MET A 209 3.29 4.50 11.08
C MET A 209 4.52 5.34 10.74
N ILE A 210 4.51 6.04 9.59
CA ILE A 210 5.58 6.96 9.19
C ILE A 210 5.78 8.04 10.26
N SER A 211 4.68 8.61 10.77
CA SER A 211 4.71 9.65 11.80
C SER A 211 5.32 9.14 13.11
N LEU A 212 4.93 7.94 13.55
CA LEU A 212 5.53 7.25 14.70
C LEU A 212 7.04 7.03 14.50
N PHE A 213 7.46 6.55 13.32
CA PHE A 213 8.86 6.27 13.03
C PHE A 213 9.73 7.54 13.01
N LEU A 214 9.17 8.67 12.58
CA LEU A 214 9.82 9.99 12.60
C LEU A 214 9.90 10.56 14.03
N ARG A 215 8.82 10.44 14.81
CA ARG A 215 8.80 10.82 16.24
C ARG A 215 9.85 10.05 17.03
N ARG A 216 9.95 8.74 16.83
CA ARG A 216 10.97 7.87 17.45
C ARG A 216 12.41 8.21 17.04
N ARG A 217 12.58 8.85 15.88
CA ARG A 217 13.88 9.40 15.42
C ARG A 217 14.18 10.80 15.96
N GLY A 218 13.28 11.39 16.75
CA GLY A 218 13.47 12.67 17.41
C GLY A 218 12.97 13.88 16.62
N TYR A 219 12.19 13.70 15.55
CA TYR A 219 11.60 14.83 14.82
C TYR A 219 10.29 15.32 15.46
N GLU A 220 10.00 16.61 15.27
CA GLU A 220 8.68 17.16 15.54
C GLU A 220 7.74 16.78 14.39
N VAL A 221 6.63 16.10 14.71
CA VAL A 221 5.63 15.68 13.73
C VAL A 221 4.26 16.18 14.18
N VAL A 222 3.65 17.00 13.34
CA VAL A 222 2.25 17.42 13.45
C VAL A 222 1.41 16.47 12.60
N TYR A 223 0.81 15.49 13.26
CA TYR A 223 -0.06 14.51 12.62
C TYR A 223 -1.48 15.06 12.50
N LEU A 224 -1.98 15.19 11.27
CA LEU A 224 -3.29 15.77 10.96
C LEU A 224 -4.41 14.73 10.81
N GLY A 225 -4.07 13.45 10.77
CA GLY A 225 -5.05 12.38 10.56
C GLY A 225 -5.52 12.27 9.11
N GLN A 226 -6.78 11.89 8.95
CA GLN A 226 -7.39 11.52 7.68
C GLN A 226 -8.31 12.59 7.09
N ASN A 227 -8.62 12.48 5.78
CA ASN A 227 -9.58 13.31 5.05
C ASN A 227 -9.48 14.82 5.33
N ILE A 228 -8.29 15.38 5.10
CA ILE A 228 -8.05 16.81 5.34
C ILE A 228 -8.64 17.61 4.20
N ALA A 229 -9.54 18.55 4.51
CA ALA A 229 -10.16 19.41 3.50
C ALA A 229 -9.10 20.25 2.76
N ALA A 230 -9.17 20.28 1.42
CA ALA A 230 -8.21 20.95 0.55
C ALA A 230 -7.93 22.41 0.95
N ALA A 231 -9.00 23.15 1.28
CA ALA A 231 -8.93 24.57 1.66
C ALA A 231 -8.10 24.86 2.94
N ARG A 232 -7.82 23.84 3.77
CA ARG A 232 -7.10 24.01 5.05
C ARG A 232 -5.58 23.91 4.91
N PHE A 233 -5.07 23.37 3.81
CA PHE A 233 -3.63 23.19 3.66
C PHE A 233 -2.86 24.50 3.55
N GLN A 234 -3.42 25.51 2.85
CA GLN A 234 -2.77 26.81 2.73
C GLN A 234 -2.68 27.52 4.10
N GLU A 235 -3.78 27.53 4.85
CA GLU A 235 -3.84 28.06 6.22
C GLU A 235 -2.82 27.35 7.13
N MET A 236 -2.75 26.02 7.04
CA MET A 236 -1.79 25.20 7.79
C MET A 236 -0.34 25.55 7.42
N LEU A 237 0.01 25.66 6.13
CA LEU A 237 1.37 26.03 5.72
C LEU A 237 1.77 27.40 6.25
N MET A 238 0.88 28.39 6.19
CA MET A 238 1.17 29.74 6.71
C MET A 238 1.42 29.75 8.21
N LYS A 239 0.68 28.94 8.97
CA LYS A 239 0.75 28.90 10.44
C LYS A 239 1.90 28.04 10.96
N VAL A 240 2.12 26.87 10.36
CA VAL A 240 3.04 25.85 10.87
C VAL A 240 4.43 25.98 10.25
N GLN A 241 4.49 26.43 8.98
CA GLN A 241 5.71 26.54 8.17
C GLN A 241 6.62 25.30 8.30
N PRO A 242 6.10 24.09 7.99
CA PRO A 242 6.89 22.87 8.16
C PRO A 242 8.03 22.82 7.13
N ASN A 243 9.12 22.16 7.50
CA ASN A 243 10.19 21.84 6.55
C ASN A 243 9.72 20.78 5.54
N LEU A 244 8.82 19.88 5.98
CA LEU A 244 8.29 18.79 5.16
C LEU A 244 6.78 18.61 5.40
N LEU A 245 5.99 18.65 4.33
CA LEU A 245 4.59 18.23 4.29
C LEU A 245 4.51 16.86 3.60
N MET A 246 4.03 15.84 4.32
CA MET A 246 3.83 14.48 3.80
C MET A 246 2.35 14.17 3.63
N LEU A 247 1.93 13.86 2.41
CA LEU A 247 0.55 13.48 2.09
C LEU A 247 0.46 12.01 1.66
N SER A 248 -0.58 11.32 2.08
CA SER A 248 -0.87 9.94 1.66
C SER A 248 -2.16 9.87 0.84
N ALA A 249 -2.17 9.05 -0.21
CA ALA A 249 -3.35 8.63 -0.95
C ALA A 249 -3.22 7.17 -1.43
N SER A 250 -4.26 6.39 -1.18
CA SER A 250 -4.35 4.95 -1.44
C SER A 250 -5.29 4.61 -2.60
N GLY A 251 -6.28 5.46 -2.89
CA GLY A 251 -7.20 5.33 -4.04
C GLY A 251 -7.04 6.44 -5.09
N LEU A 252 -7.58 6.25 -6.30
CA LEU A 252 -7.43 7.20 -7.41
C LEU A 252 -8.03 8.58 -7.11
N ILE A 253 -9.25 8.63 -6.56
CA ILE A 253 -9.93 9.88 -6.22
C ILE A 253 -9.09 10.68 -5.22
N ALA A 254 -8.66 10.05 -4.14
CA ALA A 254 -7.79 10.66 -3.14
C ALA A 254 -6.45 11.14 -3.72
N ALA A 255 -5.85 10.38 -4.65
CA ALA A 255 -4.59 10.77 -5.28
C ALA A 255 -4.76 11.95 -6.25
N ALA A 256 -5.89 12.03 -6.95
CA ALA A 256 -6.24 13.15 -7.79
C ALA A 256 -6.50 14.43 -6.95
N ASN A 257 -7.15 14.29 -5.80
CA ASN A 257 -7.30 15.37 -4.82
C ASN A 257 -5.94 15.78 -4.22
N LEU A 258 -5.05 14.81 -3.96
CA LEU A 258 -3.67 15.08 -3.54
C LEU A 258 -2.97 15.92 -4.59
N LEU A 259 -3.03 15.53 -5.87
CA LEU A 259 -2.44 16.30 -6.97
C LEU A 259 -2.91 17.75 -6.97
N GLU A 260 -4.23 17.98 -6.89
CA GLU A 260 -4.80 19.33 -6.84
C GLU A 260 -4.31 20.15 -5.65
N VAL A 261 -4.24 19.52 -4.47
CA VAL A 261 -3.67 20.16 -3.27
C VAL A 261 -2.20 20.53 -3.50
N VAL A 262 -1.38 19.61 -3.99
CA VAL A 262 0.05 19.87 -4.22
C VAL A 262 0.23 21.00 -5.24
N GLU A 263 -0.53 21.01 -6.34
CA GLU A 263 -0.52 22.06 -7.35
C GLU A 263 -0.90 23.43 -6.78
N GLY A 264 -1.98 23.51 -6.00
CA GLY A 264 -2.43 24.73 -5.34
C GLY A 264 -1.45 25.27 -4.29
N LEU A 265 -0.64 24.40 -3.68
CA LEU A 265 0.36 24.78 -2.68
C LEU A 265 1.72 25.15 -3.25
N ARG A 266 1.99 24.98 -4.56
CA ARG A 266 3.33 25.16 -5.14
C ARG A 266 3.94 26.53 -4.85
N HIS A 267 3.18 27.59 -5.01
CA HIS A 267 3.70 28.94 -4.78
C HIS A 267 4.02 29.18 -3.28
N HIS A 268 3.11 28.78 -2.39
CA HIS A 268 3.25 28.95 -0.95
C HIS A 268 4.36 28.08 -0.36
N SER A 269 4.48 26.83 -0.80
CA SER A 269 5.54 25.92 -0.36
C SER A 269 6.93 26.44 -0.74
N ALA A 270 7.09 26.97 -1.95
CA ALA A 270 8.33 27.64 -2.36
C ALA A 270 8.64 28.89 -1.51
N GLN A 271 7.62 29.70 -1.20
CA GLN A 271 7.76 30.88 -0.35
C GLN A 271 8.20 30.54 1.08
N PHE A 272 7.68 29.47 1.68
CA PHE A 272 7.96 29.07 3.06
C PHE A 272 9.11 28.06 3.19
N GLY A 273 9.72 27.62 2.08
CA GLY A 273 10.76 26.60 2.13
C GLY A 273 10.26 25.21 2.53
N THR A 274 8.97 24.92 2.31
CA THR A 274 8.37 23.63 2.61
C THR A 274 8.57 22.66 1.45
N THR A 275 9.18 21.50 1.73
CA THR A 275 9.17 20.39 0.80
C THR A 275 7.82 19.68 0.84
N ILE A 276 7.23 19.39 -0.31
CA ILE A 276 6.03 18.55 -0.38
C ILE A 276 6.41 17.14 -0.84
N ALA A 277 6.06 16.17 -0.01
CA ALA A 277 6.28 14.75 -0.20
C ALA A 277 4.94 14.01 -0.26
N PHE A 278 4.90 12.93 -1.03
CA PHE A 278 3.70 12.11 -1.16
C PHE A 278 4.00 10.62 -1.25
N GLY A 279 3.01 9.81 -0.89
CA GLY A 279 3.05 8.36 -1.02
C GLY A 279 1.67 7.74 -0.90
N GLY A 280 1.64 6.43 -0.67
CA GLY A 280 0.41 5.65 -0.52
C GLY A 280 0.25 4.59 -1.60
N ARG A 281 -0.74 3.71 -1.41
CA ARG A 281 -0.88 2.45 -2.14
C ARG A 281 -1.00 2.63 -3.66
N LEU A 282 -1.80 3.60 -4.11
CA LEU A 282 -1.98 3.84 -5.55
C LEU A 282 -0.67 4.13 -6.26
N PHE A 283 0.19 4.98 -5.67
CA PHE A 283 1.48 5.31 -6.28
C PHE A 283 2.44 4.11 -6.29
N ASN A 284 2.22 3.08 -5.45
CA ASN A 284 2.96 1.82 -5.53
C ASN A 284 2.48 0.97 -6.71
N GLN A 285 1.15 0.85 -6.87
CA GLN A 285 0.50 0.03 -7.89
C GLN A 285 0.61 0.63 -9.29
N VAL A 286 0.63 1.96 -9.40
CA VAL A 286 0.71 2.70 -10.67
C VAL A 286 1.93 3.65 -10.66
N PRO A 287 3.17 3.13 -10.77
CA PRO A 287 4.38 3.94 -10.73
C PRO A 287 4.43 5.15 -11.69
N PRO A 288 3.86 5.09 -12.92
CA PRO A 288 3.82 6.25 -13.80
C PRO A 288 3.16 7.49 -13.18
N LEU A 289 2.21 7.33 -12.27
CA LEU A 289 1.55 8.47 -11.60
C LEU A 289 2.49 9.33 -10.76
N ARG A 290 3.59 8.75 -10.27
CA ARG A 290 4.57 9.47 -9.45
C ARG A 290 5.16 10.67 -10.19
N ARG A 291 5.29 10.58 -11.52
CA ARG A 291 5.84 11.65 -12.36
C ARG A 291 4.83 12.76 -12.65
N ARG A 292 3.54 12.55 -12.36
CA ARG A 292 2.47 13.53 -12.60
C ARG A 292 2.25 14.46 -11.41
N VAL A 293 2.79 14.14 -10.23
CA VAL A 293 2.65 14.96 -9.02
C VAL A 293 3.86 15.87 -8.86
N PRO A 294 3.68 17.20 -8.71
CA PRO A 294 4.78 18.15 -8.52
C PRO A 294 5.30 18.14 -7.07
N GLY A 295 5.72 16.97 -6.58
CA GLY A 295 6.26 16.74 -5.26
C GLY A 295 7.19 15.52 -5.22
N VAL A 296 7.70 15.15 -4.05
CA VAL A 296 8.64 14.03 -3.92
C VAL A 296 7.93 12.75 -3.49
N TYR A 297 7.93 11.72 -4.34
CA TYR A 297 7.50 10.39 -3.93
C TYR A 297 8.46 9.80 -2.90
N VAL A 298 7.95 9.39 -1.72
CA VAL A 298 8.81 9.01 -0.59
C VAL A 298 9.13 7.52 -0.49
N GLY A 299 8.43 6.65 -1.21
CA GLY A 299 8.76 5.23 -1.28
C GLY A 299 7.57 4.29 -1.10
N LYS A 300 7.88 3.00 -1.15
CA LYS A 300 6.88 1.90 -1.22
C LYS A 300 6.30 1.48 0.13
N ASP A 301 6.98 1.81 1.22
CA ASP A 301 6.61 1.41 2.58
C ASP A 301 7.04 2.48 3.59
N ALA A 302 6.58 2.33 4.84
CA ALA A 302 6.85 3.30 5.89
C ALA A 302 8.35 3.44 6.21
N GLN A 303 9.15 2.38 6.06
CA GLN A 303 10.59 2.43 6.36
C GLN A 303 11.35 3.26 5.34
N VAL A 304 11.08 3.03 4.05
CA VAL A 304 11.67 3.81 2.95
C VAL A 304 11.19 5.26 3.05
N ALA A 305 9.90 5.48 3.30
CA ALA A 305 9.33 6.82 3.44
C ALA A 305 9.96 7.61 4.59
N THR A 306 10.16 7.01 5.76
CA THR A 306 10.85 7.66 6.89
C THR A 306 12.30 8.00 6.55
N ARG A 307 13.03 7.10 5.89
CA ARG A 307 14.42 7.36 5.48
C ARG A 307 14.48 8.53 4.51
N ARG A 308 13.59 8.54 3.52
CA ARG A 308 13.52 9.60 2.51
C ARG A 308 13.12 10.94 3.13
N ALA A 309 12.19 10.95 4.07
CA ALA A 309 11.84 12.16 4.83
C ALA A 309 13.03 12.75 5.59
N VAL A 310 13.86 11.92 6.21
CA VAL A 310 15.09 12.36 6.90
C VAL A 310 16.09 12.98 5.92
N GLU A 311 16.25 12.39 4.73
CA GLU A 311 17.12 12.94 3.67
C GLU A 311 16.61 14.31 3.19
N LEU A 312 15.29 14.45 2.96
CA LEU A 312 14.69 15.70 2.49
C LEU A 312 14.80 16.84 3.51
N ILE A 313 14.74 16.54 4.80
CA ILE A 313 14.95 17.55 5.86
C ILE A 313 16.42 17.96 5.93
N ALA A 314 17.35 17.03 5.68
CA ALA A 314 18.78 17.31 5.73
C ALA A 314 19.27 18.16 4.54
N ASP A 315 18.65 18.02 3.37
CA ASP A 315 18.93 18.84 2.17
C ASP A 315 17.65 19.44 1.57
N PRO A 316 17.20 20.61 2.08
CA PRO A 316 16.02 21.29 1.57
C PRO A 316 16.19 21.80 0.13
N SER A 317 17.43 22.07 -0.31
CA SER A 317 17.71 22.66 -1.61
C SER A 317 17.41 21.71 -2.77
N ALA A 318 17.69 20.41 -2.57
CA ALA A 318 17.32 19.35 -3.50
C ALA A 318 15.81 19.05 -3.53
N ALA A 319 15.09 19.49 -2.50
CA ALA A 319 13.72 19.08 -2.22
C ALA A 319 12.67 20.12 -2.67
N MET A 320 13.07 21.39 -2.82
CA MET A 320 12.21 22.48 -3.31
C MET A 320 12.17 22.59 -4.85
N ALA A 321 13.12 21.98 -5.55
CA ALA A 321 13.08 21.90 -7.02
C ALA A 321 12.02 20.87 -7.45
N LEU A 322 11.31 21.15 -8.55
CA LEU A 322 10.46 20.15 -9.17
C LEU A 322 11.30 18.90 -9.48
N PRO A 323 10.77 17.69 -9.25
CA PRO A 323 11.45 16.47 -9.66
C PRO A 323 11.81 16.56 -11.15
N THR A 324 13.03 16.16 -11.51
CA THR A 324 13.52 16.26 -12.90
C THR A 324 12.70 15.45 -13.90
N ASN A 325 11.95 14.45 -13.41
CA ASN A 325 11.05 13.61 -14.19
C ASN A 325 9.58 14.05 -14.13
N TYR A 326 9.26 15.16 -13.46
CA TYR A 326 7.89 15.69 -13.42
C TYR A 326 7.39 16.00 -14.83
N THR A 327 6.22 15.48 -15.18
CA THR A 327 5.58 15.66 -16.48
C THR A 327 4.19 16.25 -16.27
N PRO A 328 3.99 17.57 -16.50
CA PRO A 328 2.67 18.18 -16.38
C PRO A 328 1.69 17.57 -17.39
N VAL A 329 0.40 17.66 -17.08
CA VAL A 329 -0.67 17.33 -18.02
C VAL A 329 -0.74 18.41 -19.09
N ASP A 330 -0.97 18.03 -20.34
CA ASP A 330 -1.06 18.96 -21.46
C ASP A 330 -2.32 19.83 -21.39
N ALA A 331 -2.26 20.99 -22.05
CA ALA A 331 -3.33 21.99 -22.01
C ALA A 331 -4.67 21.48 -22.56
N GLU A 332 -4.63 20.61 -23.58
CA GLU A 332 -5.83 20.05 -24.20
C GLU A 332 -6.56 19.10 -23.23
N THR A 333 -5.81 18.28 -22.49
CA THR A 333 -6.37 17.42 -21.44
C THR A 333 -6.94 18.22 -20.28
N LEU A 334 -6.28 19.32 -19.88
CA LEU A 334 -6.81 20.24 -18.87
C LEU A 334 -8.09 20.95 -19.33
N GLU A 335 -8.19 21.30 -20.61
CA GLU A 335 -9.40 21.84 -21.21
C GLU A 335 -10.54 20.80 -21.22
N ALA A 336 -10.25 19.57 -21.61
CA ALA A 336 -11.21 18.46 -21.57
C ALA A 336 -11.74 18.20 -20.14
N LEU A 337 -10.85 18.24 -19.14
CA LEU A 337 -11.23 18.15 -17.73
C LEU A 337 -12.15 19.30 -17.30
N ALA A 338 -11.87 20.53 -17.73
CA ALA A 338 -12.72 21.68 -17.44
C ALA A 338 -14.10 21.57 -18.10
N VAL A 339 -14.17 21.04 -19.33
CA VAL A 339 -15.43 20.75 -20.03
C VAL A 339 -16.22 19.67 -19.29
N LEU A 340 -15.58 18.56 -18.91
CA LEU A 340 -16.23 17.48 -18.16
C LEU A 340 -16.85 18.01 -16.86
N ARG A 341 -16.11 18.82 -16.08
CA ARG A 341 -16.63 19.42 -14.84
C ARG A 341 -17.81 20.35 -15.07
N ARG A 342 -17.76 21.16 -16.14
CA ARG A 342 -18.84 22.10 -16.48
C ARG A 342 -20.16 21.36 -16.75
N HIS A 343 -20.09 20.24 -17.46
CA HIS A 343 -21.25 19.46 -17.88
C HIS A 343 -21.55 18.25 -16.99
N ARG A 344 -20.84 18.10 -15.86
CA ARG A 344 -20.94 16.95 -14.96
C ARG A 344 -22.38 16.62 -14.59
N ALA A 345 -23.14 17.61 -14.13
CA ALA A 345 -24.52 17.41 -13.69
C ALA A 345 -25.44 16.97 -14.85
N GLU A 346 -25.23 17.51 -16.05
CA GLU A 346 -26.00 17.15 -17.25
C GLU A 346 -25.69 15.72 -17.69
N ILE A 347 -24.41 15.34 -17.74
CA ILE A 347 -23.95 13.99 -18.11
C ILE A 347 -24.54 12.95 -17.16
N ILE A 348 -24.44 13.18 -15.84
CA ILE A 348 -25.02 12.29 -14.83
C ILE A 348 -26.53 12.18 -15.00
N ALA A 349 -27.23 13.31 -15.18
CA ALA A 349 -28.67 13.30 -15.35
C ALA A 349 -29.12 12.56 -16.62
N VAL A 350 -28.34 12.60 -17.71
CA VAL A 350 -28.61 11.81 -18.92
C VAL A 350 -28.31 10.34 -18.66
N ALA A 351 -27.15 10.01 -18.08
CA ALA A 351 -26.76 8.64 -17.77
C ALA A 351 -27.79 7.95 -16.83
N THR A 352 -28.25 8.65 -15.79
CA THR A 352 -29.31 8.17 -14.88
C THR A 352 -30.59 7.84 -15.65
N ARG A 353 -30.99 8.67 -16.62
CA ARG A 353 -32.16 8.42 -17.47
C ARG A 353 -31.96 7.21 -18.40
N VAL A 354 -30.76 7.02 -18.95
CA VAL A 354 -30.41 5.83 -19.74
C VAL A 354 -30.59 4.58 -18.90
N ILE A 355 -30.01 4.54 -17.70
CA ILE A 355 -30.10 3.39 -16.79
C ILE A 355 -31.57 3.13 -16.38
N GLN A 356 -32.34 4.18 -16.09
CA GLN A 356 -33.78 4.08 -15.76
C GLN A 356 -34.63 3.49 -16.88
N ASN A 357 -34.30 3.76 -18.13
CA ASN A 357 -35.10 3.26 -19.25
C ASN A 357 -34.87 1.77 -19.52
N ASP A 358 -33.74 1.21 -19.08
CA ASP A 358 -33.42 -0.21 -19.26
C ASP A 358 -33.96 -1.10 -18.15
N VAL A 359 -34.00 -0.57 -16.93
CA VAL A 359 -34.51 -1.27 -15.75
C VAL A 359 -35.96 -0.83 -15.62
N GLU A 360 -36.95 -1.65 -16.00
CA GLU A 360 -38.40 -1.35 -15.93
C GLU A 360 -38.93 -1.06 -14.49
N GLN A 361 -38.06 -0.71 -13.54
CA GLN A 361 -38.27 -0.47 -12.12
C GLN A 361 -37.50 0.78 -11.64
N GLU A 362 -37.83 1.28 -10.45
CA GLU A 362 -37.09 2.38 -9.84
C GLU A 362 -35.60 2.02 -9.63
N LEU A 363 -34.72 2.95 -9.97
CA LEU A 363 -33.27 2.82 -9.79
C LEU A 363 -32.93 2.68 -8.30
N GLU A 364 -32.30 1.57 -7.93
CA GLU A 364 -31.83 1.38 -6.56
C GLU A 364 -30.72 2.39 -6.20
N PRO A 365 -30.67 2.93 -4.96
CA PRO A 365 -29.66 3.90 -4.53
C PRO A 365 -28.19 3.54 -4.86
N PRO A 366 -27.73 2.27 -4.73
CA PRO A 366 -26.34 1.91 -5.03
C PRO A 366 -25.92 2.20 -6.49
N LEU A 367 -26.84 2.07 -7.44
CA LEU A 367 -26.56 2.35 -8.86
C LEU A 367 -26.42 3.86 -9.13
N LEU A 368 -27.17 4.69 -8.40
CA LEU A 368 -27.02 6.15 -8.46
C LEU A 368 -25.67 6.59 -7.91
N ASP A 369 -25.27 6.03 -6.77
CA ASP A 369 -23.95 6.30 -6.17
C ASP A 369 -22.81 5.81 -7.08
N ALA A 370 -22.99 4.66 -7.73
CA ALA A 370 -22.04 4.17 -8.73
C ALA A 370 -21.91 5.13 -9.92
N ASN A 371 -23.01 5.69 -10.44
CA ASN A 371 -22.99 6.65 -11.55
C ASN A 371 -22.15 7.90 -11.23
N GLU A 372 -22.37 8.49 -10.05
CA GLU A 372 -21.61 9.62 -9.54
C GLU A 372 -20.11 9.28 -9.35
N THR A 373 -19.84 8.13 -8.75
CA THR A 373 -18.49 7.64 -8.43
C THR A 373 -17.68 7.34 -9.68
N LEU A 374 -18.27 6.65 -10.67
CA LEU A 374 -17.61 6.31 -11.92
C LEU A 374 -17.23 7.56 -12.73
N LEU A 375 -18.10 8.57 -12.76
CA LEU A 375 -17.73 9.85 -13.40
C LEU A 375 -16.61 10.56 -12.64
N GLN A 376 -16.60 10.49 -11.30
CA GLN A 376 -15.51 11.03 -10.48
C GLN A 376 -14.18 10.30 -10.72
N ILE A 377 -14.23 8.98 -10.98
CA ILE A 377 -13.06 8.18 -11.37
C ILE A 377 -12.51 8.63 -12.73
N VAL A 378 -13.37 8.87 -13.72
CA VAL A 378 -12.98 9.44 -15.02
C VAL A 378 -12.33 10.81 -14.85
N GLU A 379 -12.94 11.69 -14.06
CA GLU A 379 -12.36 12.99 -13.73
C GLU A 379 -10.97 12.85 -13.09
N SER A 380 -10.83 11.90 -12.17
CA SER A 380 -9.58 11.63 -11.46
C SER A 380 -8.48 11.12 -12.40
N ALA A 381 -8.80 10.25 -13.36
CA ALA A 381 -7.86 9.80 -14.37
C ALA A 381 -7.47 10.93 -15.35
N LEU A 382 -8.41 11.78 -15.75
CA LEU A 382 -8.16 12.96 -16.58
C LEU A 382 -7.18 13.93 -15.91
N ARG A 383 -7.31 14.16 -14.59
CA ARG A 383 -6.36 14.97 -13.82
C ARG A 383 -4.92 14.47 -13.90
N PHE A 384 -4.73 13.17 -14.13
CA PHE A 384 -3.40 12.59 -14.33
C PHE A 384 -2.98 12.51 -15.81
N GLY A 385 -3.90 12.71 -16.76
CA GLY A 385 -3.62 12.60 -18.19
C GLY A 385 -3.30 11.17 -18.64
N GLU A 386 -3.84 10.16 -17.96
CA GLU A 386 -3.47 8.75 -18.17
C GLU A 386 -4.73 7.85 -18.18
N PRO A 387 -5.38 7.64 -19.34
CA PRO A 387 -6.61 6.84 -19.43
C PRO A 387 -6.36 5.35 -19.13
N ALA A 388 -5.16 4.84 -19.40
CA ALA A 388 -4.75 3.47 -19.14
C ALA A 388 -4.83 3.05 -17.66
N ILE A 389 -4.97 4.02 -16.75
CA ILE A 389 -5.18 3.75 -15.33
C ILE A 389 -6.51 3.05 -15.09
N LEU A 390 -7.52 3.32 -15.92
CA LEU A 390 -8.88 2.81 -15.77
C LEU A 390 -9.09 1.38 -16.28
N GLY A 391 -8.22 0.86 -17.16
CA GLY A 391 -8.41 -0.48 -17.77
C GLY A 391 -8.06 -1.67 -16.86
N ASP A 392 -7.95 -2.88 -17.43
CA ASP A 392 -7.93 -4.23 -16.81
C ASP A 392 -6.98 -4.48 -15.62
N ARG A 393 -6.11 -3.52 -15.27
CA ARG A 393 -5.22 -3.59 -14.09
C ARG A 393 -5.72 -2.74 -12.92
N ALA A 394 -6.91 -2.17 -13.02
CA ALA A 394 -7.48 -1.26 -12.03
C ALA A 394 -8.14 -1.98 -10.85
N ASN A 395 -7.46 -2.92 -10.19
CA ASN A 395 -8.01 -3.59 -8.99
C ASN A 395 -8.42 -2.59 -7.88
N TRP A 396 -7.82 -1.39 -7.88
CA TRP A 396 -8.16 -0.29 -6.97
C TRP A 396 -9.52 0.37 -7.31
N LEU A 397 -10.07 0.17 -8.50
CA LEU A 397 -11.36 0.74 -8.93
C LEU A 397 -12.48 0.24 -8.03
N TRP A 398 -12.40 -1.03 -7.61
CA TRP A 398 -13.33 -1.62 -6.68
C TRP A 398 -13.25 -1.03 -5.27
N ASP A 399 -12.07 -0.56 -4.82
CA ASP A 399 -11.93 0.15 -3.54
C ASP A 399 -12.72 1.47 -3.51
N ALA A 400 -13.00 2.04 -4.69
CA ALA A 400 -13.71 3.30 -4.83
C ALA A 400 -15.23 3.14 -4.98
N LEU A 401 -15.71 1.94 -5.31
CA LEU A 401 -17.12 1.67 -5.56
C LEU A 401 -17.88 1.36 -4.26
N PRO A 402 -19.21 1.59 -4.23
CA PRO A 402 -20.03 1.19 -3.10
C PRO A 402 -19.86 -0.33 -2.85
N PRO A 403 -19.72 -0.77 -1.59
CA PRO A 403 -19.58 -2.19 -1.25
C PRO A 403 -20.86 -3.00 -1.46
N ASP A 404 -21.96 -2.34 -1.81
CA ASP A 404 -23.26 -2.97 -2.07
C ASP A 404 -23.18 -3.82 -3.34
N GLY A 405 -23.90 -4.95 -3.36
CA GLY A 405 -23.77 -6.05 -4.33
C GLY A 405 -24.12 -5.75 -5.80
N ILE A 406 -23.57 -4.69 -6.36
CA ILE A 406 -23.63 -4.32 -7.76
C ILE A 406 -22.72 -5.28 -8.54
N SER A 407 -23.31 -6.02 -9.48
CA SER A 407 -22.57 -6.91 -10.37
C SER A 407 -21.67 -6.13 -11.34
N SER A 408 -20.61 -6.78 -11.85
CA SER A 408 -19.78 -6.21 -12.93
C SER A 408 -20.60 -5.80 -14.14
N VAL A 409 -21.62 -6.58 -14.50
CA VAL A 409 -22.56 -6.28 -15.60
C VAL A 409 -23.30 -4.97 -15.37
N GLN A 410 -23.77 -4.74 -14.14
CA GLN A 410 -24.43 -3.48 -13.78
C GLN A 410 -23.46 -2.30 -13.86
N LEU A 411 -22.23 -2.45 -13.36
CA LEU A 411 -21.20 -1.40 -13.45
C LEU A 411 -20.79 -1.09 -14.88
N GLN A 412 -20.66 -2.11 -15.72
CA GLN A 412 -20.42 -1.97 -17.16
C GLN A 412 -21.54 -1.16 -17.81
N ARG A 413 -22.81 -1.42 -17.43
CA ARG A 413 -23.96 -0.65 -17.95
C ARG A 413 -23.92 0.81 -17.50
N VAL A 414 -23.56 1.08 -16.24
CA VAL A 414 -23.39 2.46 -15.75
C VAL A 414 -22.26 3.17 -16.51
N ALA A 415 -21.12 2.49 -16.73
CA ALA A 415 -20.01 3.04 -17.51
C ALA A 415 -20.41 3.33 -18.97
N GLN A 416 -21.24 2.48 -19.57
CA GLN A 416 -21.81 2.72 -20.90
C GLN A 416 -22.75 3.93 -20.91
N ALA A 417 -23.67 4.01 -19.95
CA ALA A 417 -24.61 5.13 -19.83
C ALA A 417 -23.91 6.48 -19.64
N LEU A 418 -22.78 6.50 -18.92
CA LEU A 418 -21.94 7.70 -18.78
C LEU A 418 -21.33 8.15 -20.11
N ALA A 419 -20.87 7.21 -20.94
CA ALA A 419 -20.33 7.53 -22.27
C ALA A 419 -21.43 8.07 -23.20
N GLU A 420 -22.61 7.43 -23.21
CA GLU A 420 -23.79 7.91 -23.96
C GLU A 420 -24.25 9.29 -23.47
N GLY A 421 -24.18 9.52 -22.15
CA GLY A 421 -24.45 10.82 -21.54
C GLY A 421 -23.48 11.90 -22.01
N ALA A 422 -22.18 11.58 -22.07
CA ALA A 422 -21.16 12.49 -22.59
C ALA A 422 -21.36 12.77 -24.10
N GLU A 423 -21.66 11.76 -24.91
CA GLU A 423 -21.96 11.89 -26.34
C GLU A 423 -23.20 12.76 -26.61
N THR A 424 -24.20 12.68 -25.73
CA THR A 424 -25.44 13.47 -25.86
C THR A 424 -25.23 14.93 -25.50
N VAL A 425 -24.41 15.22 -24.48
CA VAL A 425 -24.24 16.57 -23.92
C VAL A 425 -23.14 17.35 -24.62
N LEU A 426 -22.08 16.68 -25.07
CA LEU A 426 -20.88 17.31 -25.62
C LEU A 426 -20.86 17.24 -27.16
N TYR A 427 -20.31 18.25 -27.82
CA TYR A 427 -20.10 18.21 -29.27
C TYR A 427 -18.72 17.60 -29.61
N SER A 428 -18.57 17.02 -30.82
CA SER A 428 -17.45 16.12 -31.18
C SER A 428 -16.03 16.56 -30.75
N PRO A 429 -15.54 17.78 -31.06
CA PRO A 429 -14.23 18.26 -30.60
C PRO A 429 -13.99 18.20 -29.08
N GLN A 430 -15.03 18.34 -28.26
CA GLN A 430 -14.91 18.21 -26.80
C GLN A 430 -14.82 16.75 -26.37
N LEU A 431 -15.48 15.86 -27.10
CA LEU A 431 -15.57 14.45 -26.79
C LEU A 431 -14.29 13.69 -27.15
N ASP A 432 -13.59 14.08 -28.23
CA ASP A 432 -12.41 13.38 -28.76
C ASP A 432 -11.33 13.11 -27.69
N ARG A 433 -11.14 14.05 -26.75
CA ARG A 433 -10.17 13.92 -25.64
C ARG A 433 -10.71 13.13 -24.45
N LEU A 434 -12.02 13.04 -24.27
CA LEU A 434 -12.66 12.30 -23.19
C LEU A 434 -12.91 10.82 -23.56
N GLN A 435 -13.10 10.53 -24.84
CA GLN A 435 -13.47 9.21 -25.35
C GLN A 435 -12.52 8.08 -24.89
N PRO A 436 -11.17 8.25 -24.88
CA PRO A 436 -10.27 7.20 -24.37
C PRO A 436 -10.51 6.85 -22.90
N TYR A 437 -10.99 7.79 -22.08
CA TYR A 437 -11.25 7.55 -20.66
C TYR A 437 -12.56 6.80 -20.46
N PHE A 438 -13.61 7.14 -21.19
CA PHE A 438 -14.87 6.40 -21.15
C PHE A 438 -14.70 4.97 -21.71
N GLN A 439 -13.93 4.80 -22.79
CA GLN A 439 -13.60 3.48 -23.32
C GLN A 439 -12.80 2.64 -22.32
N ALA A 440 -11.78 3.24 -21.69
CA ALA A 440 -10.98 2.54 -20.68
C ALA A 440 -11.82 2.17 -19.44
N LEU A 441 -12.79 3.01 -19.05
CA LEU A 441 -13.71 2.70 -17.96
C LEU A 441 -14.65 1.54 -18.31
N GLN A 442 -15.18 1.50 -19.52
CA GLN A 442 -16.06 0.41 -19.97
C GLN A 442 -15.34 -0.93 -19.93
N GLY A 443 -14.10 -0.99 -20.45
CA GLY A 443 -13.29 -2.21 -20.42
C GLY A 443 -12.85 -2.65 -19.02
N ALA A 444 -12.96 -1.80 -18.00
CA ALA A 444 -12.60 -2.14 -16.62
C ALA A 444 -13.50 -3.21 -15.99
N PHE A 445 -14.67 -3.46 -16.58
CA PHE A 445 -15.71 -4.36 -16.08
C PHE A 445 -16.02 -5.54 -17.01
N ASP A 446 -15.27 -5.67 -18.12
CA ASP A 446 -15.30 -6.82 -19.02
C ASP A 446 -14.60 -8.04 -18.38
#